data_AF-A0A445D791-F1
#
_entry.id   AF-A0A445D791-F1
#
_cell.length_a   1.000
_cell.length_b   1.000
_cell.length_c   1.000
_cell.angle_alpha   90.00
_cell.angle_beta   90.00
_cell.angle_gamma   90.00
#
_symmetry.space_group_name_H-M   'P 1'
#
loop_
_entity.id
_entity.type
_entity.pdbx_description
1 polymer ?
#
loop_
_entity_poly.entity_id
_entity_poly.type
_entity_poly.pdbx_seq_one_letter_code
_entity_poly.pdbx_strand_id
1 'polypeptide(L)'
;MQYWILYPFAMAYFDKGPRQRQSQGNDLTESDLMKPPPGFPASSDRFRIGRELADAIGFKGCREIDGPYTDFLENFYKKPCLLSGPLLPEPSNIALEEKWKSWLDRFKPGFEEALPEGFKERGVVYSRWVQQQLVLEHPSVGCFITHCGSASITEALGEEDGLFTKESVFKAVKIVMDDESEVGRAVRENHSKVKNFLLTKDFETSCLDSFCRKLQDLL
;
A
#
# COMPACT_ATOMS: atom_id res chain seq x y z
N MET A 1 -17.55 -21.55 6.92
CA MET A 1 -17.84 -20.92 5.61
C MET A 1 -16.52 -20.42 5.05
N GLN A 2 -15.99 -21.08 4.01
CA GLN A 2 -14.75 -20.66 3.33
C GLN A 2 -15.16 -19.71 2.20
N TYR A 3 -14.67 -18.47 2.23
CA TYR A 3 -14.79 -17.53 1.12
C TYR A 3 -13.46 -17.48 0.37
N TRP A 4 -13.53 -17.39 -0.95
CA TRP A 4 -12.38 -17.24 -1.83
C TRP A 4 -12.51 -15.88 -2.51
N ILE A 5 -11.71 -14.91 -2.04
CA ILE A 5 -11.68 -13.54 -2.56
C ILE A 5 -10.53 -13.49 -3.55
N LEU A 6 -10.87 -13.46 -4.84
CA LEU A 6 -9.92 -13.36 -5.94
C LEU A 6 -10.26 -12.14 -6.78
N TYR A 7 -9.24 -11.48 -7.33
CA TYR A 7 -9.46 -10.41 -8.29
C TYR A 7 -10.09 -10.98 -9.56
N PRO A 8 -11.21 -10.43 -10.06
CA PRO A 8 -11.81 -10.87 -11.33
C PRO A 8 -10.80 -10.85 -12.49
N PHE A 9 -9.86 -9.91 -12.46
CA PHE A 9 -8.72 -9.85 -13.39
C PHE A 9 -7.82 -11.09 -13.32
N ALA A 10 -7.46 -11.56 -12.12
CA ALA A 10 -6.63 -12.75 -11.96
C ALA A 10 -7.35 -13.99 -12.51
N MET A 11 -8.65 -14.13 -12.27
CA MET A 11 -9.44 -15.23 -12.83
C MET A 11 -9.53 -15.16 -14.36
N ALA A 12 -9.73 -13.98 -14.94
CA ALA A 12 -9.74 -13.78 -16.38
C ALA A 12 -8.37 -14.04 -17.04
N TYR A 13 -7.29 -13.88 -16.30
CA TYR A 13 -5.93 -14.14 -16.76
C TYR A 13 -5.53 -15.62 -16.67
N PHE A 14 -5.85 -16.28 -15.55
CA PHE A 14 -5.38 -17.62 -15.22
C PHE A 14 -6.35 -18.76 -15.54
N ASP A 15 -7.67 -18.60 -15.32
CA ASP A 15 -8.62 -19.72 -15.34
C ASP A 15 -9.08 -20.06 -16.77
N LYS A 16 -9.90 -19.20 -17.41
CA LYS A 16 -10.34 -19.37 -18.82
C LYS A 16 -9.69 -18.39 -19.79
N GLY A 17 -8.56 -17.83 -19.35
CA GLY A 17 -7.85 -16.75 -20.02
C GLY A 17 -7.01 -17.19 -21.21
N PRO A 18 -6.33 -16.23 -21.86
CA PRO A 18 -5.38 -16.52 -22.94
C PRO A 18 -4.26 -17.48 -22.53
N ARG A 19 -3.92 -17.53 -21.23
CA ARG A 19 -2.86 -18.39 -20.68
C ARG A 19 -3.23 -19.88 -20.65
N GLN A 20 -4.45 -20.23 -20.27
CA GLN A 20 -4.95 -21.60 -20.37
C GLN A 20 -5.03 -22.05 -21.84
N ARG A 21 -5.42 -21.13 -22.74
CA ARG A 21 -5.43 -21.39 -24.19
C ARG A 21 -4.03 -21.56 -24.80
N GLN A 22 -3.00 -21.02 -24.15
CA GLN A 22 -1.59 -21.17 -24.56
C GLN A 22 -0.94 -22.42 -23.99
N SER A 23 -1.35 -22.88 -22.81
CA SER A 23 -0.76 -24.09 -22.25
C SER A 23 -1.11 -25.31 -23.10
N GLN A 24 -2.35 -25.49 -23.60
CA GLN A 24 -2.79 -26.66 -24.41
C GLN A 24 -2.06 -28.00 -24.09
N GLY A 25 -1.79 -28.28 -22.81
CA GLY A 25 -1.09 -29.51 -22.38
C GLY A 25 0.44 -29.42 -22.18
N ASN A 26 1.07 -28.27 -22.38
CA ASN A 26 2.47 -27.98 -22.04
C ASN A 26 2.59 -27.33 -20.66
N ASP A 27 3.62 -27.72 -19.92
CA ASP A 27 4.01 -27.08 -18.66
C ASP A 27 4.58 -25.69 -18.93
N LEU A 28 4.02 -24.68 -18.24
CA LEU A 28 4.50 -23.29 -18.30
C LEU A 28 5.66 -23.11 -17.34
N THR A 29 6.72 -22.41 -17.76
CA THR A 29 7.80 -22.00 -16.86
C THR A 29 7.43 -20.76 -16.07
N GLU A 30 8.14 -20.48 -14.98
CA GLU A 30 7.99 -19.24 -14.21
C GLU A 30 8.20 -18.00 -15.09
N SER A 31 9.15 -18.04 -16.04
CA SER A 31 9.38 -16.95 -16.99
C SER A 31 8.17 -16.70 -17.90
N ASP A 32 7.46 -17.77 -18.29
CA ASP A 32 6.26 -17.65 -19.11
C ASP A 32 5.12 -16.99 -18.33
N LEU A 33 5.01 -17.24 -17.02
CA LEU A 33 4.02 -16.62 -16.13
C LEU A 33 4.21 -15.11 -15.99
N MET A 34 5.46 -14.64 -16.04
CA MET A 34 5.83 -13.24 -15.91
C MET A 34 5.59 -12.40 -17.18
N LYS A 35 5.35 -13.04 -18.34
CA LYS A 35 5.10 -12.33 -19.61
C LYS A 35 3.61 -12.34 -19.94
N PRO A 36 2.96 -11.20 -20.28
CA PRO A 36 1.57 -11.21 -20.72
C PRO A 36 1.39 -12.11 -21.97
N PRO A 37 0.28 -12.87 -22.08
CA PRO A 37 0.03 -13.71 -23.23
C PRO A 37 0.02 -12.92 -24.55
N PRO A 38 0.53 -13.46 -25.66
CA PRO A 38 0.34 -12.89 -27.00
C PRO A 38 -1.09 -12.40 -27.27
N GLY A 39 -1.23 -11.13 -27.68
CA GLY A 39 -2.52 -10.49 -27.93
C GLY A 39 -3.25 -9.96 -26.70
N PHE A 40 -2.75 -10.21 -25.48
CA PHE A 40 -3.23 -9.57 -24.28
C PHE A 40 -2.61 -8.17 -24.18
N PRO A 41 -3.42 -7.10 -24.01
CA PRO A 41 -2.85 -5.75 -23.90
C PRO A 41 -1.97 -5.69 -22.66
N ALA A 42 -0.75 -5.19 -22.83
CA ALA A 42 0.17 -4.95 -21.74
C ALA A 42 -0.49 -4.05 -20.69
N SER A 43 0.00 -4.09 -19.44
CA SER A 43 -0.46 -3.19 -18.39
C SER A 43 -0.37 -1.72 -18.83
N SER A 44 0.69 -1.37 -19.57
CA SER A 44 0.89 -0.06 -20.20
C SER A 44 -0.19 0.28 -21.23
N ASP A 45 -0.58 -0.64 -22.10
CA ASP A 45 -1.64 -0.42 -23.08
C ASP A 45 -3.00 -0.23 -22.42
N ARG A 46 -3.31 -1.01 -21.37
CA ARG A 46 -4.56 -0.87 -20.62
C ARG A 46 -4.64 0.48 -19.92
N PHE A 47 -3.55 0.87 -19.26
CA PHE A 47 -3.45 2.17 -18.61
C PHE A 47 -3.60 3.30 -19.64
N ARG A 48 -2.92 3.18 -20.79
CA ARG A 48 -3.01 4.14 -21.89
C ARG A 48 -4.42 4.24 -22.45
N ILE A 49 -5.05 3.14 -22.85
CA ILE A 49 -6.40 3.11 -23.43
C ILE A 49 -7.43 3.61 -22.42
N GLY A 50 -7.40 3.12 -21.17
CA GLY A 50 -8.32 3.55 -20.13
C GLY A 50 -8.22 5.06 -19.87
N ARG A 51 -7.00 5.59 -19.83
CA ARG A 51 -6.73 7.02 -19.73
C ARG A 51 -7.19 7.80 -20.97
N GLU A 52 -6.95 7.30 -22.18
CA GLU A 52 -7.34 7.95 -23.45
C GLU A 52 -8.85 8.05 -23.61
N LEU A 53 -9.60 7.05 -23.15
CA LEU A 53 -11.06 7.00 -23.26
C LEU A 53 -11.79 7.68 -22.09
N ALA A 54 -11.15 7.90 -20.95
CA ALA A 54 -11.80 8.52 -19.79
C ALA A 54 -11.96 10.05 -19.95
N ASP A 55 -13.06 10.63 -19.49
CA ASP A 55 -13.25 12.09 -19.48
C ASP A 55 -12.45 12.79 -18.37
N ALA A 56 -12.15 12.07 -17.29
CA ALA A 56 -11.31 12.51 -16.18
C ALA A 56 -10.58 11.34 -15.53
N ILE A 57 -9.54 11.63 -14.73
CA ILE A 57 -8.72 10.60 -14.06
C ILE A 57 -8.82 10.79 -12.55
N GLY A 58 -9.27 9.76 -11.84
CA GLY A 58 -9.36 9.76 -10.38
C GLY A 58 -8.12 9.15 -9.72
N PHE A 59 -7.60 9.81 -8.68
CA PHE A 59 -6.54 9.30 -7.82
C PHE A 59 -6.99 9.30 -6.36
N LYS A 60 -6.51 8.29 -5.61
CA LYS A 60 -6.58 8.30 -4.15
C LYS A 60 -5.45 9.19 -3.64
N GLY A 61 -5.80 10.32 -3.06
CA GLY A 61 -4.86 11.35 -2.63
C GLY A 61 -5.61 12.64 -2.27
N CYS A 62 -4.90 13.64 -1.74
CA CYS A 62 -5.47 14.96 -1.42
C CYS A 62 -4.56 16.08 -1.92
N ARG A 63 -5.12 17.27 -2.16
CA ARG A 63 -4.37 18.36 -2.81
C ARG A 63 -3.23 18.88 -1.94
N GLU A 64 -3.36 18.78 -0.63
CA GLU A 64 -2.37 19.19 0.36
C GLU A 64 -1.08 18.36 0.30
N ILE A 65 -1.16 17.11 -0.18
CA ILE A 65 -0.01 16.21 -0.32
C ILE A 65 0.36 16.06 -1.80
N ASP A 66 -0.64 15.81 -2.65
CA ASP A 66 -0.47 15.37 -4.02
C ASP A 66 -0.68 16.47 -5.06
N GLY A 67 -0.97 17.70 -4.63
CA GLY A 67 -1.32 18.83 -5.49
C GLY A 67 -0.34 19.05 -6.66
N PRO A 68 0.97 19.23 -6.39
CA PRO A 68 1.95 19.45 -7.46
C PRO A 68 2.03 18.31 -8.48
N TYR A 69 1.92 17.05 -8.03
CA TYR A 69 1.91 15.89 -8.92
C TYR A 69 0.63 15.83 -9.73
N THR A 70 -0.50 16.15 -9.11
CA THR A 70 -1.81 16.21 -9.77
C THR A 70 -1.82 17.27 -10.86
N ASP A 71 -1.29 18.46 -10.57
CA ASP A 71 -1.22 19.57 -11.54
C ASP A 71 -0.28 19.22 -12.70
N PHE A 72 0.83 18.51 -12.44
CA PHE A 72 1.68 17.96 -13.49
C PHE A 72 0.93 16.95 -14.37
N LEU A 73 0.23 15.98 -13.76
CA LEU A 73 -0.50 14.94 -14.48
C LEU A 73 -1.67 15.51 -15.29
N GLU A 74 -2.40 16.48 -14.75
CA GLU A 74 -3.47 17.17 -15.46
C GLU A 74 -2.94 17.90 -16.69
N ASN A 75 -1.79 18.59 -16.55
CA ASN A 75 -1.11 19.23 -17.67
C ASN A 75 -0.56 18.24 -18.70
N PHE A 76 -0.04 17.10 -18.26
CA PHE A 76 0.54 16.08 -19.12
C PHE A 76 -0.56 15.32 -19.89
N TYR A 77 -1.64 14.95 -19.20
CA TYR A 77 -2.75 14.19 -19.78
C TYR A 77 -3.77 15.05 -20.50
N LYS A 78 -3.79 16.36 -20.26
CA LYS A 78 -4.80 17.30 -20.78
C LYS A 78 -6.22 16.89 -20.39
N LYS A 79 -6.38 16.36 -19.18
CA LYS A 79 -7.64 15.87 -18.62
C LYS A 79 -7.75 16.23 -17.15
N PRO A 80 -8.96 16.55 -16.67
CA PRO A 80 -9.19 16.80 -15.25
C PRO A 80 -8.69 15.65 -14.38
N CYS A 81 -7.89 15.98 -13.37
CA CYS A 81 -7.43 15.02 -12.37
C CYS A 81 -8.15 15.26 -11.05
N LEU A 82 -8.83 14.23 -10.56
CA LEU A 82 -9.72 14.27 -9.41
C LEU A 82 -9.07 13.53 -8.24
N LEU A 83 -9.05 14.17 -7.07
CA LEU A 83 -8.49 13.62 -5.85
C LEU A 83 -9.63 13.27 -4.90
N SER A 84 -9.77 11.99 -4.56
CA SER A 84 -10.88 11.50 -3.70
C SER A 84 -10.66 11.75 -2.21
N GLY A 85 -9.47 12.21 -1.80
CA GLY A 85 -9.02 12.26 -0.43
C GLY A 85 -8.35 10.96 0.05
N PRO A 86 -7.70 11.00 1.23
CA PRO A 86 -7.36 9.79 1.95
C PRO A 86 -8.67 9.15 2.40
N LEU A 87 -9.13 8.14 1.66
CA LEU A 87 -10.22 7.27 2.10
C LEU A 87 -9.71 6.44 3.27
N LEU A 88 -9.84 7.01 4.47
CA LEU A 88 -9.46 6.33 5.70
C LEU A 88 -10.58 5.35 6.02
N PRO A 89 -10.25 4.09 6.31
CA PRO A 89 -11.26 3.16 6.78
C PRO A 89 -11.84 3.64 8.11
N GLU A 90 -13.16 3.49 8.26
CA GLU A 90 -13.86 3.82 9.50
C GLU A 90 -13.18 3.18 10.72
N PRO A 91 -13.08 3.91 11.86
CA PRO A 91 -12.53 3.35 13.09
C PRO A 91 -13.24 2.05 13.46
N SER A 92 -12.47 0.98 13.68
CA SER A 92 -13.03 -0.28 14.14
C SER A 92 -13.58 -0.11 15.56
N ASN A 93 -14.90 -0.31 15.73
CA ASN A 93 -15.54 -0.39 17.06
C ASN A 93 -15.26 -1.72 17.79
N ILE A 94 -14.46 -2.61 17.18
CA ILE A 94 -14.10 -3.91 17.74
C ILE A 94 -12.76 -3.79 18.47
N ALA A 95 -12.65 -4.42 19.64
CA ALA A 95 -11.39 -4.52 20.37
C ALA A 95 -10.36 -5.40 19.65
N LEU A 96 -9.07 -5.14 19.89
CA LEU A 96 -7.98 -6.01 19.43
C LEU A 96 -8.14 -7.39 20.08
N GLU A 97 -8.06 -8.46 19.28
CA GLU A 97 -8.14 -9.83 19.79
C GLU A 97 -7.15 -10.04 20.94
N GLU A 98 -7.61 -10.67 22.03
CA GLU A 98 -6.86 -10.81 23.27
C GLU A 98 -5.46 -11.42 23.06
N LYS A 99 -5.32 -12.36 22.13
CA LYS A 99 -4.02 -12.97 21.81
C LYS A 99 -2.99 -11.94 21.29
N TRP A 100 -3.43 -10.96 20.49
CA TRP A 100 -2.56 -9.92 19.94
C TRP A 100 -2.29 -8.85 20.97
N LYS A 101 -3.33 -8.46 21.71
CA LYS A 101 -3.20 -7.54 22.84
C LYS A 101 -2.20 -8.07 23.88
N SER A 102 -2.45 -9.27 24.41
CA SER A 102 -1.56 -9.95 25.35
C SER A 102 -0.13 -10.12 24.82
N TRP A 103 0.05 -10.36 23.51
CA TRP A 103 1.40 -10.46 22.94
C TRP A 103 2.12 -9.11 22.91
N LEU A 104 1.44 -8.04 22.47
CA LEU A 104 1.98 -6.69 22.33
C LEU A 104 2.22 -6.01 23.68
N ASP A 105 1.35 -6.24 24.67
CA ASP A 105 1.44 -5.69 26.03
C ASP A 105 2.73 -6.12 26.78
N ARG A 106 3.44 -7.14 26.28
CA ARG A 106 4.73 -7.58 26.84
C ARG A 106 5.90 -6.67 26.45
N PHE A 107 5.72 -5.83 25.44
CA PHE A 107 6.76 -4.92 24.96
C PHE A 107 6.50 -3.52 25.50
N LYS A 108 7.52 -2.97 26.18
CA LYS A 108 7.51 -1.56 26.58
C LYS A 108 7.63 -0.65 25.35
N PRO A 109 7.09 0.58 25.39
CA PRO A 109 7.41 1.60 24.40
C PRO A 109 8.90 1.96 24.46
N GLY A 110 9.56 2.14 23.30
CA GLY A 110 10.98 2.51 23.18
C GLY A 110 11.89 1.37 22.72
N PHE A 111 13.09 1.70 22.23
CA PHE A 111 14.07 0.73 21.73
C PHE A 111 15.01 0.24 22.83
N GLU A 112 14.87 -1.03 23.23
CA GLU A 112 15.94 -1.74 23.95
C GLU A 112 16.91 -2.35 22.91
N GLU A 113 18.20 -2.17 23.17
CA GLU A 113 19.34 -2.46 22.29
C GLU A 113 19.25 -3.82 21.54
N ALA A 114 19.62 -3.81 20.26
CA ALA A 114 19.41 -4.90 19.30
C ALA A 114 20.13 -6.23 19.64
N LEU A 115 19.31 -7.29 19.75
CA LEU A 115 19.52 -8.75 19.67
C LEU A 115 20.96 -9.34 19.66
N PRO A 116 21.24 -10.21 20.66
CA PRO A 116 21.80 -11.56 20.44
C PRO A 116 20.87 -12.67 20.97
N GLU A 117 21.06 -13.90 20.45
CA GLU A 117 20.38 -15.21 20.65
C GLU A 117 18.90 -15.24 21.11
N GLY A 118 18.03 -15.87 20.30
CA GLY A 118 16.63 -16.18 20.69
C GLY A 118 15.52 -15.49 19.87
N PHE A 119 15.68 -15.30 18.56
CA PHE A 119 14.68 -14.66 17.67
C PHE A 119 13.25 -15.22 17.82
N LYS A 120 13.09 -16.49 18.21
CA LYS A 120 11.78 -17.13 18.44
C LYS A 120 11.00 -16.56 19.63
N GLU A 121 11.66 -15.90 20.59
CA GLU A 121 10.99 -15.42 21.80
C GLU A 121 10.49 -13.97 21.69
N ARG A 122 10.97 -13.22 20.68
CA ARG A 122 10.62 -11.80 20.46
C ARG A 122 9.87 -11.51 19.16
N GLY A 123 9.65 -12.50 18.30
CA GLY A 123 8.92 -12.37 17.04
C GLY A 123 7.77 -13.35 16.92
N VAL A 124 6.69 -12.95 16.24
CA VAL A 124 5.56 -13.83 15.87
C VAL A 124 5.40 -13.81 14.36
N VAL A 125 5.28 -15.00 13.75
CA VAL A 125 4.93 -15.16 12.33
C VAL A 125 3.49 -15.62 12.26
N TYR A 126 2.65 -14.88 11.53
CA TYR A 126 1.24 -15.18 11.38
C TYR A 126 0.84 -15.13 9.91
N SER A 127 0.24 -16.22 9.42
CA SER A 127 -0.07 -16.42 7.99
C SER A 127 -1.50 -16.10 7.61
N ARG A 128 -2.33 -15.64 8.56
CA ARG A 128 -3.73 -15.28 8.32
C ARG A 128 -3.92 -13.78 8.50
N TRP A 129 -5.13 -13.32 8.18
CA TRP A 129 -5.53 -11.93 8.39
C TRP A 129 -5.44 -11.52 9.86
N VAL A 130 -4.96 -10.30 10.10
CA VAL A 130 -4.86 -9.64 11.41
C VAL A 130 -5.60 -8.30 11.38
N GLN A 131 -6.10 -7.84 12.54
CA GLN A 131 -6.70 -6.51 12.71
C GLN A 131 -5.65 -5.39 12.58
N GLN A 132 -5.12 -5.18 11.37
CA GLN A 132 -3.95 -4.32 11.10
C GLN A 132 -4.09 -2.92 11.70
N GLN A 133 -5.26 -2.27 11.58
CA GLN A 133 -5.50 -0.94 12.17
C GLN A 133 -5.26 -0.95 13.68
N LEU A 134 -5.90 -1.88 14.40
CA LEU A 134 -5.80 -1.99 15.86
C LEU A 134 -4.39 -2.39 16.30
N VAL A 135 -3.67 -3.19 15.50
CA VAL A 135 -2.25 -3.48 15.75
C VAL A 135 -1.41 -2.23 15.59
N LEU A 136 -1.60 -1.46 14.51
CA LEU A 136 -0.84 -0.24 14.25
C LEU A 136 -1.16 0.90 15.24
N GLU A 137 -2.32 0.87 15.89
CA GLU A 137 -2.70 1.79 16.96
C GLU A 137 -2.09 1.42 18.32
N HIS A 138 -1.56 0.21 18.48
CA HIS A 138 -0.99 -0.24 19.75
C HIS A 138 0.31 0.52 20.07
N PRO A 139 0.49 1.07 21.30
CA PRO A 139 1.68 1.87 21.65
C PRO A 139 3.02 1.14 21.49
N SER A 140 3.01 -0.19 21.56
CA SER A 140 4.21 -1.03 21.37
C SER A 140 4.67 -1.15 19.91
N VAL A 141 3.88 -0.67 18.93
CA VAL A 141 4.27 -0.66 17.52
C VAL A 141 5.02 0.64 17.20
N GLY A 142 6.33 0.54 17.00
CA GLY A 142 7.18 1.68 16.65
C GLY A 142 7.49 1.85 15.17
N CYS A 143 7.31 0.80 14.36
CA CYS A 143 7.59 0.82 12.92
C CYS A 143 6.65 -0.14 12.18
N PHE A 144 6.25 0.25 10.97
CA PHE A 144 5.49 -0.61 10.06
C PHE A 144 6.19 -0.69 8.71
N ILE A 145 6.69 -1.87 8.37
CA ILE A 145 7.22 -2.16 7.04
C ILE A 145 6.06 -2.63 6.17
N THR A 146 5.81 -1.89 5.09
CA THR A 146 4.70 -2.14 4.18
C THR A 146 5.18 -2.09 2.73
N HIS A 147 4.42 -2.70 1.83
CA HIS A 147 4.63 -2.61 0.38
C HIS A 147 4.11 -1.28 -0.21
N CYS A 148 3.71 -0.33 0.65
CA CYS A 148 3.26 1.03 0.32
C CYS A 148 1.97 1.16 -0.51
N GLY A 149 1.29 0.06 -0.85
CA GLY A 149 0.10 0.12 -1.72
C GLY A 149 0.45 0.46 -3.17
N SER A 150 -0.37 -0.08 -4.08
CA SER A 150 -0.07 -0.25 -5.52
C SER A 150 1.18 -1.10 -5.77
N ALA A 151 0.94 -2.41 -5.85
CA ALA A 151 1.85 -3.46 -6.31
C ALA A 151 2.51 -3.22 -7.70
N SER A 152 2.30 -2.06 -8.33
CA SER A 152 2.81 -1.72 -9.66
C SER A 152 4.15 -0.97 -9.65
N ILE A 153 4.53 -0.32 -8.53
CA ILE A 153 5.80 0.45 -8.49
C ILE A 153 7.01 -0.51 -8.48
N THR A 154 6.87 -1.69 -7.86
CA THR A 154 7.93 -2.70 -7.84
C THR A 154 8.03 -3.47 -9.16
N GLU A 155 6.95 -3.60 -9.92
CA GLU A 155 6.95 -4.27 -11.24
C GLU A 155 7.48 -3.36 -12.37
N ALA A 156 7.48 -2.04 -12.18
CA ALA A 156 7.95 -1.07 -13.17
C ALA A 156 9.43 -0.69 -13.02
N LEU A 157 10.03 -0.87 -11.84
CA LEU A 157 11.45 -0.62 -11.61
C LEU A 157 12.27 -1.88 -11.93
N GLY A 158 12.30 -2.21 -13.22
CA GLY A 158 13.41 -2.97 -13.80
C GLY A 158 14.61 -2.05 -13.96
N GLU A 159 15.17 -1.55 -12.86
CA GLU A 159 16.46 -0.88 -12.85
C GLU A 159 17.38 -1.60 -11.86
N GLU A 160 18.62 -1.77 -12.28
CA GLU A 160 19.65 -2.60 -11.66
C GLU A 160 19.74 -2.30 -10.15
N ASP A 161 19.44 -3.33 -9.35
CA ASP A 161 19.52 -3.41 -7.88
C ASP A 161 18.30 -2.97 -7.05
N GLY A 162 17.08 -3.17 -7.57
CA GLY A 162 15.82 -3.17 -6.78
C GLY A 162 15.71 -4.24 -5.66
N LEU A 163 16.82 -4.84 -5.21
CA LEU A 163 16.86 -5.90 -4.21
C LEU A 163 17.25 -5.33 -2.83
N PHE A 164 16.33 -5.42 -1.87
CA PHE A 164 16.64 -5.13 -0.47
C PHE A 164 17.44 -6.27 0.15
N THR A 165 18.65 -5.99 0.63
CA THR A 165 19.41 -6.95 1.45
C THR A 165 18.84 -7.02 2.87
N LYS A 166 19.05 -8.15 3.55
CA LYS A 166 18.68 -8.31 4.97
C LYS A 166 19.33 -7.22 5.82
N GLU A 167 20.55 -6.83 5.49
CA GLU A 167 21.35 -5.82 6.16
C GLU A 167 20.74 -4.42 5.97
N SER A 168 20.28 -4.08 4.76
CA SER A 168 19.58 -2.82 4.49
C SER A 168 18.28 -2.72 5.27
N VAL A 169 17.49 -3.80 5.31
CA VAL A 169 16.25 -3.83 6.11
C VAL A 169 16.54 -3.69 7.60
N PHE A 170 17.53 -4.43 8.12
CA PHE A 170 17.94 -4.33 9.52
C PHE A 170 18.38 -2.91 9.89
N LYS A 171 19.20 -2.27 9.04
CA LYS A 171 19.68 -0.91 9.26
C LYS A 171 18.53 0.09 9.26
N ALA A 172 17.58 -0.02 8.33
CA ALA A 172 16.42 0.86 8.28
C ALA A 172 15.56 0.74 9.54
N VAL A 173 15.25 -0.49 9.97
CA VAL A 173 14.50 -0.73 11.22
C VAL A 173 15.25 -0.17 12.42
N LYS A 174 16.56 -0.42 12.53
CA LYS A 174 17.37 0.09 13.64
C LYS A 174 17.33 1.62 13.70
N ILE A 175 17.50 2.30 12.57
CA ILE A 175 17.48 3.78 12.50
C ILE A 175 16.12 4.34 12.92
N VAL A 176 15.02 3.73 12.50
CA VAL A 176 13.66 4.20 12.79
C VAL A 176 13.28 3.94 14.25
N MET A 177 13.75 2.84 14.83
CA MET A 177 13.42 2.46 16.20
C MET A 177 14.30 3.16 17.25
N ASP A 178 15.54 3.51 16.91
CA ASP A 178 16.46 4.19 17.84
C ASP A 178 15.94 5.59 18.25
N ASP A 179 15.93 5.85 19.56
CA ASP A 179 15.47 7.12 20.15
C ASP A 179 16.53 8.23 20.07
N GLU A 180 17.79 7.85 19.95
CA GLU A 180 18.91 8.78 19.76
C GLU A 180 19.15 9.13 18.30
N SER A 181 18.60 8.33 17.37
CA SER A 181 18.65 8.56 15.94
C SER A 181 17.87 9.82 15.55
N GLU A 182 18.58 10.85 15.06
CA GLU A 182 17.96 12.08 14.54
C GLU A 182 16.97 11.78 13.41
N VAL A 183 17.34 10.89 12.48
CA VAL A 183 16.46 10.44 11.40
C VAL A 183 15.24 9.71 11.95
N GLY A 184 15.42 8.84 12.95
CA GLY A 184 14.34 8.12 13.61
C GLY A 184 13.34 9.07 14.27
N ARG A 185 13.83 10.04 15.04
CA ARG A 185 13.00 11.08 15.66
C ARG A 185 12.25 11.89 14.61
N ALA A 186 12.92 12.35 13.55
CA ALA A 186 12.28 13.09 12.47
C ALA A 186 11.17 12.28 11.79
N VAL A 187 11.37 10.98 11.54
CA VAL A 187 10.35 10.08 10.99
C VAL A 187 9.13 9.98 11.91
N ARG A 188 9.33 9.76 13.22
CA ARG A 188 8.23 9.63 14.20
C ARG A 188 7.48 10.95 14.42
N GLU A 189 8.19 12.07 14.44
CA GLU A 189 7.59 13.40 14.49
C GLU A 189 6.77 13.70 13.23
N ASN A 190 7.32 13.41 12.04
CA ASN A 190 6.62 13.61 10.78
C ASN A 190 5.39 12.70 10.66
N HIS A 191 5.49 11.43 11.10
CA HIS A 191 4.34 10.55 11.22
C HIS A 191 3.25 11.17 12.11
N SER A 192 3.61 11.75 13.26
CA SER A 192 2.67 12.39 14.17
C SER A 192 2.03 13.63 13.55
N LYS A 193 2.81 14.46 12.85
CA LYS A 193 2.30 15.64 12.10
C LYS A 193 1.31 15.23 11.01
N VAL A 194 1.67 14.24 10.19
CA VAL A 194 0.80 13.72 9.12
C VAL A 194 -0.46 13.10 9.70
N LYS A 195 -0.34 12.28 10.75
CA LYS A 195 -1.50 11.68 11.44
C LYS A 195 -2.45 12.76 11.96
N ASN A 196 -1.93 13.74 12.68
CA ASN A 196 -2.76 14.83 13.22
C ASN A 196 -3.41 15.66 12.11
N PHE A 197 -2.70 15.92 11.02
CA PHE A 197 -3.24 16.59 9.85
C PHE A 197 -4.40 15.78 9.24
N LEU A 198 -4.20 14.48 8.97
CA LEU A 198 -5.22 13.59 8.38
C LEU A 198 -6.44 13.40 9.29
N LEU A 199 -6.27 13.51 10.61
CA LEU A 199 -7.34 13.43 11.61
C LEU A 199 -7.99 14.80 11.90
N THR A 200 -7.62 15.86 11.17
CA THR A 200 -8.26 17.17 11.33
C THR A 200 -9.76 17.03 11.03
N LYS A 201 -10.58 17.61 11.91
CA LYS A 201 -12.04 17.56 11.79
C LYS A 201 -12.47 18.04 10.39
N ASP A 202 -13.38 17.30 9.77
CA ASP A 202 -13.98 17.57 8.47
C ASP A 202 -13.00 17.52 7.28
N PHE A 203 -11.73 17.10 7.47
CA PHE A 203 -10.74 17.02 6.39
C PHE A 203 -11.14 16.04 5.28
N GLU A 204 -11.48 14.80 5.64
CA GLU A 204 -11.93 13.77 4.69
C GLU A 204 -13.21 14.20 3.98
N THR A 205 -14.19 14.72 4.73
CA THR A 205 -15.44 15.28 4.17
C THR A 205 -15.14 16.37 3.16
N SER A 206 -14.21 17.30 3.46
CA SER A 206 -13.85 18.38 2.55
C SER A 206 -13.21 17.88 1.24
N CYS A 207 -12.40 16.80 1.33
CA CYS A 207 -11.84 16.14 0.16
C CYS A 207 -12.93 15.52 -0.70
N LEU A 208 -13.85 14.77 -0.08
CA LEU A 208 -14.98 14.13 -0.75
C LEU A 208 -15.93 15.17 -1.38
N ASP A 209 -16.24 16.25 -0.68
CA ASP A 209 -17.07 17.35 -1.19
C ASP A 209 -16.41 18.02 -2.40
N SER A 210 -15.09 18.22 -2.36
CA SER A 210 -14.36 18.73 -3.53
C SER A 210 -14.36 17.74 -4.69
N PHE A 211 -14.22 16.46 -4.42
CA PHE A 211 -14.26 15.40 -5.43
C PHE A 211 -15.63 15.33 -6.10
N CYS A 212 -16.70 15.28 -5.30
CA CYS A 212 -18.09 15.25 -5.77
C CYS A 212 -18.45 16.49 -6.60
N ARG A 213 -18.05 17.69 -6.16
CA ARG A 213 -18.26 18.92 -6.95
C ARG A 213 -17.58 18.84 -8.32
N LYS A 214 -16.30 18.45 -8.36
CA LYS A 214 -15.58 18.31 -9.63
C LYS A 214 -16.17 17.22 -10.54
N LEU A 215 -16.72 16.14 -9.97
CA LEU A 215 -17.45 15.14 -10.75
C LEU A 215 -18.73 15.71 -11.35
N GLN A 216 -19.47 16.52 -10.58
CA GLN A 216 -20.69 17.18 -11.07
C GLN A 216 -20.39 18.17 -12.19
N ASP A 217 -19.25 18.85 -12.16
CA ASP A 217 -18.81 19.76 -13.24
C ASP A 217 -18.53 19.05 -14.58
N LEU A 218 -18.45 17.71 -14.59
CA LEU A 218 -18.21 16.89 -15.79
C LEU A 218 -19.50 16.35 -16.42
N LEU A 219 -20.66 16.47 -15.75
CA LEU A 219 -21.97 16.01 -16.22
C LEU A 219 -22.70 17.12 -16.99
#